data_AF-A0A1H0X3K0-F1
#
_entry.id   AF-A0A1H0X3K0-F1
#
_cell.length_a   1.000
_cell.length_b   1.000
_cell.length_c   1.000
_cell.angle_alpha   90.00
_cell.angle_beta   90.00
_cell.angle_gamma   90.00
#
_symmetry.space_group_name_H-M   'P 1'
#
loop_
_entity.id
_entity.type
_entity.pdbx_description
1 polymer ?
#
loop_
_entity_poly.entity_id
_entity_poly.type
_entity_poly.pdbx_seq_one_letter_code
_entity_poly.pdbx_strand_id
1 'polypeptide(L)'
;MNKELIAKIVEGDLGELARTQLENKTQKLINQLLESECPFLLKPLQVDRKGFTVEQYAQEFSEVSDRVILEAIEKENLKFISGKLQFSLDSCENKMIVDLSSFFEGNDGEWIVKSACIHAVSSVLNDEGLNELVEERLVEYYITPPGYESNYPI
;
A
#
# COMPACT_ATOMS: atom_id res chain seq x y z
N MET A 1 -9.66 18.25 16.02
CA MET A 1 -10.59 17.19 16.47
C MET A 1 -11.75 17.17 15.49
N ASN A 2 -11.87 16.11 14.70
CA ASN A 2 -12.74 16.09 13.51
C ASN A 2 -14.21 15.93 13.92
N LYS A 3 -15.12 16.78 13.44
CA LYS A 3 -16.52 16.82 13.91
C LYS A 3 -17.30 15.56 13.53
N GLU A 4 -16.90 14.87 12.46
CA GLU A 4 -17.48 13.59 12.03
C GLU A 4 -17.15 12.45 13.01
N LEU A 5 -15.94 12.48 13.61
CA LEU A 5 -15.53 11.49 14.61
C LEU A 5 -16.38 11.57 15.89
N ILE A 6 -16.85 12.77 16.24
CA ILE A 6 -17.72 12.98 17.41
C ILE A 6 -19.13 12.45 17.12
N ALA A 7 -19.64 12.61 15.90
CA ALA A 7 -20.96 12.09 15.50
C ALA A 7 -21.00 10.55 15.55
N LYS A 8 -19.95 9.87 15.05
CA LYS A 8 -19.87 8.40 15.07
C LYS A 8 -19.77 7.79 16.48
N ILE A 9 -19.17 8.51 17.43
CA ILE A 9 -19.11 8.10 18.85
C ILE A 9 -20.50 8.12 19.49
N VAL A 10 -21.37 9.04 19.08
CA VAL A 10 -22.73 9.21 19.64
C VAL A 10 -23.71 8.16 19.10
N GLU A 11 -23.47 7.61 17.91
CA GLU A 11 -24.36 6.64 17.25
C GLU A 11 -24.06 5.16 17.59
N GLY A 12 -23.08 4.89 18.46
CA GLY A 12 -22.81 3.54 18.96
C GLY A 12 -22.10 2.61 17.97
N ASP A 13 -21.60 3.13 16.85
CA ASP A 13 -20.87 2.35 15.85
C ASP A 13 -19.37 2.27 16.19
N LEU A 14 -19.08 1.61 17.32
CA LEU A 14 -17.72 1.36 17.79
C LEU A 14 -16.90 0.53 16.79
N GLY A 15 -17.57 -0.26 15.94
CA GLY A 15 -16.95 -1.07 14.88
C GLY A 15 -16.36 -0.23 13.75
N GLU A 16 -17.08 0.79 13.26
CA GLU A 16 -16.54 1.73 12.28
C GLU A 16 -15.38 2.56 12.84
N LEU A 17 -15.48 3.03 14.09
CA LEU A 17 -14.42 3.80 14.75
C LEU A 17 -13.11 3.01 14.88
N ALA A 18 -13.19 1.73 15.26
CA ALA A 18 -12.04 0.86 15.34
C ALA A 18 -11.39 0.63 13.97
N ARG A 19 -12.21 0.42 12.92
CA ARG A 19 -11.74 0.27 11.53
C ARG A 19 -11.03 1.52 11.01
N THR A 20 -11.64 2.69 11.16
CA THR A 20 -11.04 3.96 10.73
C THR A 20 -9.74 4.28 11.47
N GLN A 21 -9.63 3.94 12.76
CA GLN A 21 -8.38 4.12 13.50
C GLN A 21 -7.29 3.13 13.07
N LEU A 22 -7.64 1.88 12.74
CA LEU A 22 -6.69 0.90 12.21
C LEU A 22 -6.16 1.29 10.83
N GLU A 23 -7.03 1.71 9.91
CA GLU A 23 -6.65 2.22 8.58
C GLU A 23 -5.67 3.41 8.70
N ASN A 24 -5.90 4.29 9.67
CA ASN A 24 -5.01 5.43 9.92
C ASN A 24 -3.61 5.00 10.39
N LYS A 25 -3.49 3.91 11.16
CA LYS A 25 -2.19 3.39 11.62
C LYS A 25 -1.40 2.75 10.48
N THR A 26 -2.05 1.94 9.64
CA THR A 26 -1.41 1.30 8.48
C THR A 26 -0.89 2.34 7.50
N GLN A 27 -1.72 3.31 7.12
CA GLN A 27 -1.32 4.42 6.25
C GLN A 27 -0.14 5.20 6.84
N LYS A 28 -0.17 5.46 8.16
CA LYS A 28 0.90 6.20 8.84
C LYS A 28 2.23 5.45 8.81
N LEU A 29 2.21 4.13 9.07
CA LEU A 29 3.40 3.28 8.99
C LEU A 29 3.98 3.29 7.58
N ILE A 30 3.14 3.11 6.56
CA ILE A 30 3.56 3.10 5.17
C ILE A 30 4.15 4.44 4.77
N ASN A 31 3.49 5.56 5.10
CA ASN A 31 4.03 6.88 4.84
C ASN A 31 5.39 7.07 5.52
N GLN A 32 5.55 6.60 6.76
CA GLN A 32 6.84 6.66 7.45
C GLN A 32 7.92 5.86 6.71
N LEU A 33 7.65 4.61 6.34
CA LEU A 33 8.59 3.76 5.60
C LEU A 33 8.99 4.39 4.25
N LEU A 34 8.01 4.90 3.50
CA LEU A 34 8.24 5.54 2.22
C LEU A 34 9.00 6.86 2.36
N GLU A 35 8.75 7.65 3.40
CA GLU A 35 9.47 8.91 3.62
C GLU A 35 10.89 8.70 4.14
N SER A 36 11.12 7.73 5.02
CA SER A 36 12.42 7.54 5.68
C SER A 36 13.35 6.54 4.99
N GLU A 37 12.80 5.46 4.40
CA GLU A 37 13.60 4.35 3.88
C GLU A 37 13.55 4.27 2.35
N CYS A 38 12.38 4.55 1.75
CA CYS A 38 12.18 4.44 0.30
C CYS A 38 11.68 5.75 -0.36
N PRO A 39 12.30 6.92 -0.12
CA PRO A 39 11.78 8.21 -0.63
C PRO A 39 11.79 8.31 -2.15
N PHE A 40 12.60 7.47 -2.81
CA PHE A 40 12.68 7.36 -4.27
C PHE A 40 11.43 6.76 -4.92
N LEU A 41 10.56 6.11 -4.14
CA LEU A 41 9.26 5.65 -4.62
C LEU A 41 8.26 6.81 -4.71
N LEU A 42 8.37 7.81 -3.85
CA LEU A 42 7.45 8.95 -3.88
C LEU A 42 7.88 10.03 -4.87
N LYS A 43 9.19 10.17 -5.11
CA LYS A 43 9.78 11.26 -5.88
C LYS A 43 10.93 10.72 -6.74
N PRO A 44 11.10 11.24 -7.98
CA PRO A 44 12.21 10.87 -8.83
C PRO A 44 13.53 11.16 -8.12
N LEU A 45 14.46 10.21 -8.18
CA LEU A 45 15.82 10.41 -7.72
C LEU A 45 16.47 11.51 -8.57
N GLN A 46 17.08 12.51 -7.91
CA GLN A 46 17.77 13.61 -8.60
C GLN A 46 19.02 13.17 -9.40
N VAL A 47 19.31 11.87 -9.44
CA VAL A 47 20.52 11.29 -10.02
C VAL A 47 20.12 10.23 -11.05
N ASP A 48 20.18 10.60 -12.34
CA ASP A 48 20.33 9.79 -13.57
C ASP A 48 19.72 8.37 -13.68
N ARG A 49 18.77 7.98 -12.83
CA ARG A 49 18.01 6.74 -12.97
C ARG A 49 16.91 6.96 -14.00
N LYS A 50 16.81 6.05 -14.96
CA LYS A 50 15.83 6.07 -16.07
C LYS A 50 14.37 5.88 -15.64
N GLY A 51 14.02 6.02 -14.35
CA GLY A 51 12.72 5.61 -13.80
C GLY A 51 12.60 4.09 -13.68
N PHE A 52 11.46 3.61 -13.20
CA PHE A 52 11.14 2.19 -13.01
C PHE A 52 10.08 1.71 -14.02
N THR A 53 10.13 0.43 -14.42
CA THR A 53 8.91 -0.22 -14.96
C THR A 53 7.91 -0.45 -13.82
N VAL A 54 6.64 -0.75 -14.11
CA VAL A 54 5.66 -1.05 -13.06
C VAL A 54 6.11 -2.28 -12.24
N GLU A 55 6.63 -3.31 -12.90
CA GLU A 55 7.16 -4.51 -12.22
C GLU A 55 8.33 -4.19 -11.28
N GLN A 56 9.32 -3.42 -11.74
CA GLN A 56 10.44 -3.02 -10.88
C GLN A 56 9.96 -2.19 -9.70
N TYR A 57 8.98 -1.33 -9.94
CA TYR A 57 8.39 -0.51 -8.89
C TYR A 57 7.61 -1.37 -7.88
N ALA A 58 6.91 -2.41 -8.33
CA ALA A 58 6.26 -3.41 -7.48
C ALA A 58 7.27 -4.19 -6.63
N GLN A 59 8.43 -4.56 -7.21
CA GLN A 59 9.51 -5.23 -6.48
C GLN A 59 10.07 -4.37 -5.34
N GLU A 60 10.31 -3.09 -5.58
CA GLU A 60 10.75 -2.15 -4.53
C GLU A 60 9.66 -1.97 -3.45
N PHE A 61 8.38 -2.02 -3.83
CA PHE A 61 7.25 -1.99 -2.90
C PHE A 61 7.07 -3.27 -2.09
N SER A 62 7.66 -4.38 -2.52
CA SER A 62 7.58 -5.66 -1.80
C SER A 62 8.18 -5.56 -0.40
N GLU A 63 9.35 -4.90 -0.26
CA GLU A 63 9.99 -4.72 1.05
C GLU A 63 9.14 -3.88 2.01
N VAL A 64 8.45 -2.86 1.49
CA VAL A 64 7.52 -2.04 2.27
C VAL A 64 6.33 -2.89 2.72
N SER A 65 5.80 -3.70 1.82
CA SER A 65 4.66 -4.59 2.07
C SER A 65 5.00 -5.65 3.12
N ASP A 66 6.17 -6.27 3.02
CA ASP A 66 6.67 -7.25 3.98
C ASP A 66 6.75 -6.66 5.39
N ARG A 67 7.27 -5.45 5.53
CA ARG A 67 7.36 -4.78 6.84
C ARG A 67 6.01 -4.46 7.43
N VAL A 68 5.04 -4.02 6.63
CA VAL A 68 3.66 -3.78 7.07
C VAL A 68 3.04 -5.08 7.57
N ILE A 69 3.25 -6.17 6.85
CA ILE A 69 2.74 -7.49 7.22
C ILE A 69 3.38 -7.98 8.52
N LEU A 70 4.71 -7.93 8.63
CA LEU A 70 5.43 -8.34 9.84
C LEU A 70 5.01 -7.50 11.05
N GLU A 71 4.87 -6.18 10.88
CA GLU A 71 4.41 -5.32 11.97
C GLU A 71 2.99 -5.68 12.44
N ALA A 72 2.08 -5.98 11.51
CA ALA A 72 0.73 -6.43 11.84
C ALA A 72 0.72 -7.78 12.57
N ILE A 73 1.57 -8.72 12.15
CA ILE A 73 1.73 -10.01 12.82
C ILE A 73 2.28 -9.81 14.24
N GLU A 74 3.36 -9.06 14.39
CA GLU A 74 4.09 -8.93 15.66
C GLU A 74 3.36 -8.06 16.70
N LYS A 75 2.78 -6.92 16.28
CA LYS A 75 2.19 -5.95 17.22
C LYS A 75 0.71 -6.18 17.48
N GLU A 76 0.01 -6.78 16.52
CA GLU A 76 -1.45 -6.96 16.58
C GLU A 76 -1.85 -8.44 16.66
N ASN A 77 -0.88 -9.36 16.64
CA ASN A 77 -1.10 -10.81 16.72
C ASN A 77 -2.12 -11.29 15.67
N LEU A 78 -1.90 -10.87 14.42
CA LEU A 78 -2.73 -11.21 13.27
C LEU A 78 -2.09 -12.30 12.42
N LYS A 79 -2.91 -13.11 11.76
CA LYS A 79 -2.45 -14.11 10.80
C LYS A 79 -2.64 -13.61 9.38
N PHE A 80 -1.55 -13.43 8.64
CA PHE A 80 -1.61 -13.02 7.24
C PHE A 80 -2.24 -14.11 6.35
N ILE A 81 -3.14 -13.70 5.46
CA ILE A 81 -3.82 -14.59 4.53
C ILE A 81 -3.36 -14.32 3.09
N SER A 82 -3.40 -13.07 2.66
CA SER A 82 -3.04 -12.63 1.32
C SER A 82 -2.88 -11.10 1.28
N GLY A 83 -2.30 -10.57 0.22
CA GLY A 83 -2.34 -9.14 -0.05
C GLY A 83 -2.42 -8.86 -1.54
N LYS A 84 -2.69 -7.59 -1.85
CA LYS A 84 -2.80 -7.07 -3.21
C LYS A 84 -2.13 -5.71 -3.28
N LEU A 85 -1.35 -5.51 -4.33
CA LEU A 85 -0.75 -4.25 -4.70
C LEU A 85 -1.31 -3.84 -6.07
N GLN A 86 -1.84 -2.63 -6.16
CA GLN A 86 -2.45 -2.13 -7.39
C GLN A 86 -1.82 -0.81 -7.81
N PHE A 87 -1.61 -0.66 -9.10
CA PHE A 87 -1.07 0.55 -9.71
C PHE A 87 -2.07 1.08 -10.72
N SER A 88 -2.40 2.36 -10.61
CA SER A 88 -3.24 3.05 -11.59
C SER A 88 -2.75 4.47 -11.83
N LEU A 89 -3.19 5.07 -12.94
CA LEU A 89 -2.84 6.45 -13.28
C LEU A 89 -4.05 7.38 -13.09
N ASP A 90 -3.89 8.39 -12.26
CA ASP A 90 -4.76 9.56 -12.29
C ASP A 90 -4.33 10.46 -13.46
N SER A 91 -5.00 10.26 -14.60
CA SER A 91 -4.76 11.02 -15.83
C SER A 91 -5.02 12.53 -15.69
N CYS A 92 -5.83 12.96 -14.72
CA CYS A 92 -6.12 14.38 -14.49
C CYS A 92 -4.98 15.06 -13.72
N GLU A 93 -4.42 14.37 -12.73
CA GLU A 93 -3.39 14.93 -11.85
C GLU A 93 -1.95 14.55 -12.24
N ASN A 94 -1.78 13.71 -13.27
CA ASN A 94 -0.50 13.12 -13.65
C ASN A 94 0.21 12.43 -12.48
N LYS A 95 -0.57 11.71 -11.67
CA LYS A 95 -0.10 10.97 -10.51
C LYS A 95 -0.35 9.49 -10.71
N MET A 96 0.58 8.69 -10.24
CA MET A 96 0.35 7.27 -10.04
C MET A 96 -0.30 7.07 -8.67
N ILE A 97 -1.35 6.29 -8.63
CA ILE A 97 -1.99 5.82 -7.40
C ILE A 97 -1.52 4.39 -7.17
N VAL A 98 -1.02 4.15 -5.95
CA VAL A 98 -0.59 2.83 -5.49
C VAL A 98 -1.48 2.45 -4.32
N ASP A 99 -2.29 1.41 -4.51
CA ASP A 99 -3.14 0.87 -3.45
C ASP A 99 -2.55 -0.44 -2.94
N LEU A 100 -2.19 -0.45 -1.66
CA LEU A 100 -1.77 -1.64 -0.94
C LEU A 100 -2.92 -2.12 -0.07
N SER A 101 -3.26 -3.40 -0.16
CA SER A 101 -4.24 -4.06 0.70
C SER A 101 -3.68 -5.37 1.22
N SER A 102 -3.72 -5.58 2.53
CA SER A 102 -3.29 -6.81 3.19
C SER A 102 -4.44 -7.37 4.01
N PHE A 103 -4.71 -8.66 3.84
CA PHE A 103 -5.83 -9.39 4.42
C PHE A 103 -5.31 -10.32 5.53
N PHE A 104 -5.92 -10.21 6.71
CA PHE A 104 -5.54 -10.95 7.90
C PHE A 104 -6.75 -11.62 8.55
N GLU A 105 -6.48 -12.70 9.27
CA GLU A 105 -7.38 -13.35 10.21
C GLU A 105 -6.94 -12.98 11.64
N GLY A 106 -7.87 -12.46 12.43
CA GLY A 106 -7.67 -12.16 13.85
C GLY A 106 -7.85 -13.38 14.75
N ASN A 107 -7.73 -13.18 16.06
CA ASN A 107 -7.71 -14.29 17.03
C ASN A 107 -9.07 -14.96 17.24
N ASP A 108 -10.16 -14.24 17.00
CA ASP A 108 -11.53 -14.76 17.12
C ASP A 108 -12.10 -15.18 15.75
N GLY A 109 -11.25 -15.27 14.72
CA GLY A 109 -11.62 -15.59 13.34
C GLY A 109 -12.19 -14.39 12.57
N GLU A 110 -12.05 -13.16 13.09
CA GLU A 110 -12.46 -11.96 12.38
C GLU A 110 -11.54 -11.66 11.18
N TRP A 111 -12.15 -11.21 10.08
CA TRP A 111 -11.40 -10.74 8.91
C TRP A 111 -11.01 -9.27 9.08
N ILE A 112 -9.72 -9.00 8.95
CA ILE A 112 -9.13 -7.67 9.09
C ILE A 112 -8.44 -7.30 7.78
N VAL A 113 -8.79 -6.14 7.24
CA VAL A 113 -8.13 -5.57 6.07
C VAL A 113 -7.32 -4.37 6.51
N LYS A 114 -6.06 -4.33 6.12
CA LYS A 114 -5.17 -3.18 6.28
C LYS A 114 -4.86 -2.64 4.92
N SER A 115 -5.27 -1.41 4.64
CA SER A 115 -5.05 -0.77 3.35
C SER A 115 -4.32 0.55 3.49
N ALA A 116 -3.68 0.96 2.41
CA ALA A 116 -3.15 2.30 2.24
C ALA A 116 -3.19 2.70 0.77
N CYS A 117 -3.44 3.98 0.55
CA CYS A 117 -3.43 4.62 -0.75
C CYS A 117 -2.27 5.61 -0.79
N ILE A 118 -1.40 5.48 -1.77
CA ILE A 118 -0.21 6.30 -1.92
C ILE A 118 -0.27 7.01 -3.27
N HIS A 119 0.05 8.29 -3.26
CA HIS A 119 0.16 9.08 -4.47
C HIS A 119 1.63 9.36 -4.77
N ALA A 120 2.12 8.81 -5.86
CA ALA A 120 3.45 9.07 -6.40
C ALA A 120 3.35 9.94 -7.66
N VAL A 121 4.37 10.75 -7.93
CA VAL A 121 4.44 11.46 -9.22
C VAL A 121 4.71 10.45 -10.33
N SER A 122 4.02 10.56 -11.47
CA SER A 122 4.18 9.57 -12.57
C SER A 122 5.61 9.48 -13.11
N SER A 123 6.41 10.53 -12.94
CA SER A 123 7.82 10.59 -13.36
C SER A 123 8.77 9.65 -12.57
N VAL A 124 8.27 8.90 -11.58
CA VAL A 124 9.02 7.79 -10.98
C VAL A 124 9.11 6.61 -11.94
N LEU A 125 8.14 6.48 -12.86
CA LEU A 125 8.15 5.45 -13.89
C LEU A 125 8.95 5.89 -15.11
N ASN A 126 9.46 4.90 -15.83
CA ASN A 126 10.01 5.08 -17.17
C ASN A 126 8.88 5.06 -18.22
N ASP A 127 9.24 5.30 -19.48
CA ASP A 127 8.24 5.33 -20.58
C ASP A 127 7.49 3.99 -20.72
N GLU A 128 8.16 2.87 -20.46
CA GLU A 128 7.56 1.53 -20.50
C GLU A 128 6.48 1.37 -19.43
N GLY A 129 6.80 1.65 -18.16
CA GLY A 129 5.84 1.56 -17.07
C GLY A 129 4.71 2.58 -17.18
N LEU A 130 4.99 3.77 -17.71
CA LEU A 130 3.93 4.75 -17.97
C LEU A 130 2.98 4.26 -19.06
N ASN A 131 3.50 3.71 -20.16
CA ASN A 131 2.67 3.16 -21.23
C ASN A 131 1.83 1.98 -20.74
N GLU A 132 2.40 1.09 -19.93
CA GLU A 132 1.67 -0.03 -19.31
C GLU A 132 0.46 0.46 -18.50
N LEU A 133 0.64 1.47 -17.64
CA LEU A 133 -0.48 2.03 -16.87
C LEU A 133 -1.50 2.77 -17.72
N VAL A 134 -1.09 3.38 -18.84
CA VAL A 134 -2.01 4.04 -19.77
C VAL A 134 -2.86 3.02 -20.54
N GLU A 135 -2.26 1.91 -20.97
CA GLU A 135 -2.92 0.86 -21.74
C GLU A 135 -3.83 0.00 -20.86
N GLU A 136 -3.28 -0.54 -19.77
CA GLU A 136 -3.99 -1.49 -18.90
C GLU A 136 -4.93 -0.79 -17.91
N ARG A 137 -4.71 0.51 -17.64
CA ARG A 137 -5.42 1.35 -16.65
C ARG A 137 -5.24 0.93 -15.19
N LEU A 138 -5.05 -0.35 -14.95
CA LEU A 138 -4.87 -0.98 -13.66
C LEU A 138 -3.96 -2.19 -13.81
N VAL A 139 -2.83 -2.18 -13.11
CA VAL A 139 -1.93 -3.33 -13.00
C VAL A 139 -2.01 -3.84 -11.56
N GLU A 140 -2.18 -5.15 -11.39
CA GLU A 140 -2.37 -5.79 -10.09
C GLU A 140 -1.34 -6.89 -9.84
N TYR A 141 -0.89 -6.96 -8.60
CA TYR A 141 0.08 -7.92 -8.08
C TYR A 141 -0.41 -8.52 -6.77
N TYR A 142 0.00 -9.75 -6.47
CA TYR A 142 -0.52 -10.52 -5.33
C TYR A 142 0.60 -10.83 -4.34
N ILE A 143 0.47 -10.26 -3.16
CA ILE A 143 1.50 -10.31 -2.14
C ILE A 143 1.49 -11.68 -1.47
N THR A 144 2.64 -12.34 -1.53
CA THR A 144 2.93 -13.59 -0.82
C THR A 144 3.35 -13.32 0.62
N PRO A 145 3.30 -14.32 1.51
CA PRO A 145 3.83 -14.17 2.87
C PRO A 145 5.31 -13.74 2.88
N PRO A 146 5.74 -12.93 3.86
CA PRO A 146 7.13 -12.49 3.97
C PRO A 146 8.11 -13.66 4.05
N GLY A 147 9.26 -13.54 3.39
CA GLY A 147 10.31 -14.57 3.37
C GLY A 147 10.02 -15.77 2.45
N TYR A 148 8.97 -15.71 1.63
CA TYR A 148 8.72 -16.67 0.56
C TYR A 148 9.39 -16.18 -0.73
N GLU A 149 10.41 -16.89 -1.23
CA GLU A 149 10.96 -16.64 -2.57
C GLU A 149 9.92 -17.04 -3.62
N SER A 150 9.16 -16.07 -4.12
CA SER A 150 8.20 -16.31 -5.20
C SER A 150 8.93 -16.52 -6.52
N ASN A 151 8.63 -17.63 -7.21
CA ASN A 151 9.00 -17.85 -8.62
C ASN A 151 8.06 -17.14 -9.60
N TYR A 152 7.08 -16.39 -9.09
CA TYR A 152 6.15 -15.58 -9.86
C TYR A 152 6.39 -14.11 -9.53
N PRO A 153 6.26 -13.19 -10.50
CA PRO A 153 6.37 -11.77 -10.24
C PRO A 153 5.38 -11.41 -9.12
N ILE A 154 5.95 -10.83 -8.06
CA ILE A 154 5.32 -10.35 -6.81
C ILE A 154 4.02 -9.65 -7.15
#